data_AF-A0A6B2CUD7-F1
#
_entry.id   AF-A0A6B2CUD7-F1
#
_cell.length_a   1.000
_cell.length_b   1.000
_cell.length_c   1.000
_cell.angle_alpha   90.00
_cell.angle_beta   90.00
_cell.angle_gamma   90.00
#
_symmetry.space_group_name_H-M   'P 1'
#
loop_
_entity.id
_entity.type
_entity.pdbx_description
1 polymer ?
#
loop_
_entity_poly.entity_id
_entity_poly.type
_entity_poly.pdbx_seq_one_letter_code
_entity_poly.pdbx_strand_id
1 'polypeptide(L)'
;MVDVLTVLYHAAVAVLIAVFGIVLGRVVRRMVDRLLFRLGFNDWFRNFNIGRALLRSGYTPSEFFGSVAAWLLYLIFILTAVAYLAVSFGRVEVSEWVTSIIAVYLFGFVKFFIISIIGFILVDGFVEYIYKGALSRNEAVVGPVAEYIRIILYLVVVTFALEQGGINVTTLSSMLTPITWGLAVAVVAVLILEALKKR
;
A
#
# COMPACT_ATOMS: atom_id res chain seq x y z
N MET A 1 -16.55 23.74 36.46
CA MET A 1 -15.27 23.08 36.82
C MET A 1 -15.44 21.59 36.56
N VAL A 2 -14.53 20.97 35.80
CA VAL A 2 -14.59 19.52 35.58
C VAL A 2 -14.21 18.84 36.89
N ASP A 3 -15.05 17.94 37.37
CA ASP A 3 -14.79 17.20 38.59
C ASP A 3 -13.60 16.26 38.39
N VAL A 4 -12.71 16.18 39.39
CA VAL A 4 -11.47 15.37 39.30
C VAL A 4 -11.81 13.91 39.04
N LEU A 5 -12.93 13.43 39.60
CA LEU A 5 -13.43 12.08 39.39
C LEU A 5 -13.77 11.81 37.91
N THR A 6 -14.37 12.80 37.22
CA THR A 6 -14.74 12.69 35.81
C THR A 6 -13.50 12.61 34.92
N VAL A 7 -12.48 13.42 35.20
CA VAL A 7 -11.19 13.36 34.49
C VAL A 7 -10.55 11.99 34.67
N LEU A 8 -10.52 11.49 35.91
CA LEU A 8 -9.93 10.20 36.24
C LEU A 8 -10.65 9.04 35.54
N TYR A 9 -11.98 9.09 35.50
CA TYR A 9 -12.80 8.09 34.81
C TYR A 9 -12.49 8.01 33.32
N HIS A 10 -12.52 9.14 32.60
CA HIS A 10 -12.25 9.15 31.16
C HIS A 10 -10.79 8.78 30.83
N ALA A 11 -9.83 9.22 31.66
CA ALA A 11 -8.44 8.81 31.53
C ALA A 11 -8.29 7.29 31.69
N ALA A 12 -8.96 6.68 32.68
CA ALA A 12 -8.94 5.23 32.88
C ALA A 12 -9.51 4.48 31.66
N VAL A 13 -10.64 4.94 31.10
CA VAL A 13 -11.22 4.33 29.88
C VAL A 13 -10.27 4.46 28.69
N ALA A 14 -9.63 5.60 28.49
CA ALA A 14 -8.67 5.80 27.40
C ALA A 14 -7.43 4.89 27.54
N VAL A 15 -6.93 4.71 28.77
CA VAL A 15 -5.85 3.77 29.05
C VAL A 15 -6.29 2.33 28.75
N LEU A 16 -7.52 1.95 29.12
CA LEU A 16 -8.06 0.63 28.79
C LEU A 16 -8.15 0.40 27.28
N ILE A 17 -8.59 1.39 26.51
CA ILE A 17 -8.62 1.33 25.03
C ILE A 17 -7.21 1.09 24.48
N ALA A 18 -6.22 1.86 24.93
CA ALA A 18 -4.84 1.72 24.47
C ALA A 18 -4.22 0.36 24.85
N VAL A 19 -4.43 -0.09 26.09
CA VAL A 19 -3.94 -1.39 26.58
C VAL A 19 -4.57 -2.54 25.80
N PHE A 20 -5.88 -2.47 25.53
CA PHE A 20 -6.56 -3.45 24.71
C PHE A 20 -5.95 -3.52 23.30
N GLY A 21 -5.66 -2.37 22.69
CA GLY A 21 -4.97 -2.30 21.41
C GLY A 21 -3.59 -2.97 21.40
N ILE A 22 -2.82 -2.80 22.47
CA ILE A 22 -1.51 -3.46 22.60
C ILE A 22 -1.67 -4.98 22.67
N VAL A 23 -2.64 -5.47 23.44
CA VAL A 23 -2.91 -6.91 23.54
C VAL A 23 -3.35 -7.45 22.18
N LEU A 24 -4.30 -6.78 21.53
CA LEU A 24 -4.84 -7.19 20.24
C LEU A 24 -3.76 -7.15 19.13
N GLY A 25 -2.92 -6.11 19.09
CA GLY A 25 -1.80 -6.03 18.15
C GLY A 25 -0.77 -7.15 18.34
N ARG A 26 -0.49 -7.58 19.57
CA ARG A 26 0.36 -8.76 19.81
C ARG A 26 -0.28 -10.06 19.32
N VAL A 27 -1.59 -10.22 19.49
CA VAL A 27 -2.32 -11.39 18.99
C VAL A 27 -2.28 -11.40 17.46
N VAL A 28 -2.61 -10.28 16.83
CA VAL A 28 -2.62 -10.14 15.36
C VAL A 28 -1.23 -10.34 14.78
N ARG A 29 -0.16 -9.82 15.41
CA ARG A 29 1.23 -10.09 15.01
C ARG A 29 1.48 -11.58 14.83
N ARG A 30 1.15 -12.38 15.87
CA ARG A 30 1.36 -13.83 15.88
C ARG A 30 0.44 -14.56 14.91
N MET A 31 -0.75 -14.03 14.63
CA MET A 31 -1.66 -14.63 13.66
C MET A 31 -1.14 -14.40 12.24
N VAL A 32 -0.84 -13.15 11.88
CA VAL A 32 -0.34 -12.78 10.55
C VAL A 32 0.98 -13.48 10.25
N ASP A 33 1.93 -13.47 11.18
CA ASP A 33 3.21 -14.16 11.02
C ASP A 33 3.02 -15.67 10.77
N ARG A 34 2.22 -16.35 11.60
CA ARG A 34 1.92 -17.78 11.40
C ARG A 34 1.19 -18.07 10.10
N LEU A 35 0.26 -17.22 9.69
CA LEU A 35 -0.47 -17.39 8.43
C LEU A 35 0.47 -17.24 7.23
N LEU A 36 1.27 -16.18 7.19
CA LEU A 36 2.22 -15.94 6.09
C LEU A 36 3.31 -17.01 6.05
N PHE A 37 3.82 -17.43 7.21
CA PHE A 37 4.78 -18.53 7.29
C PHE A 37 4.20 -19.83 6.71
N ARG A 38 2.97 -20.19 7.08
CA ARG A 38 2.29 -21.41 6.56
C ARG A 38 2.03 -21.37 5.06
N LEU A 39 1.82 -20.18 4.49
CA LEU A 39 1.63 -20.00 3.05
C LEU A 39 2.93 -20.08 2.25
N GLY A 40 4.08 -20.32 2.89
CA GLY A 40 5.39 -20.34 2.22
C GLY A 40 5.84 -18.95 1.76
N PHE A 41 5.26 -17.90 2.31
CA PHE A 41 5.51 -16.51 1.91
C PHE A 41 6.98 -16.12 2.06
N ASN A 42 7.67 -16.68 3.07
CA ASN A 42 9.09 -16.43 3.33
C ASN A 42 9.99 -16.97 2.22
N ASP A 43 9.73 -18.17 1.72
CA ASP A 43 10.51 -18.76 0.62
C ASP A 43 10.24 -18.06 -0.70
N TRP A 44 8.98 -17.66 -0.95
CA TRP A 44 8.62 -16.87 -2.12
C TRP A 44 9.35 -15.50 -2.12
N PHE A 45 9.33 -14.79 -0.99
CA PHE A 45 9.99 -13.48 -0.86
C PHE A 45 11.52 -13.55 -0.95
N ARG A 46 12.16 -14.66 -0.54
CA ARG A 46 13.62 -14.85 -0.61
C ARG A 46 14.17 -14.75 -2.04
N ASN A 47 13.34 -15.05 -3.04
CA ASN A 47 13.71 -14.95 -4.44
C ASN A 47 13.81 -13.48 -4.92
N PHE A 48 13.17 -12.54 -4.22
CA PHE A 48 13.18 -11.12 -4.54
C PHE A 48 14.29 -10.34 -3.82
N ASN A 49 14.78 -9.27 -4.46
CA ASN A 49 15.80 -8.38 -3.89
C ASN A 49 15.36 -7.77 -2.53
N ILE A 50 14.07 -7.43 -2.39
CA ILE A 50 13.51 -6.87 -1.15
C ILE A 50 13.55 -7.91 -0.02
N GLY A 51 13.23 -9.18 -0.29
CA GLY A 51 13.29 -10.24 0.72
C GLY A 51 14.72 -10.53 1.18
N ARG A 52 15.71 -10.49 0.28
CA ARG A 52 17.13 -10.61 0.65
C ARG A 52 17.61 -9.46 1.52
N ALA A 53 17.13 -8.23 1.25
CA ALA A 53 17.45 -7.07 2.09
C ALA A 53 16.82 -7.18 3.49
N LEU A 54 15.58 -7.71 3.59
CA LEU A 54 14.90 -7.96 4.86
C LEU A 54 15.59 -9.03 5.69
N LEU A 55 16.05 -10.12 5.06
CA LEU A 55 16.78 -11.17 5.77
C LEU A 55 18.10 -10.67 6.37
N ARG A 56 18.75 -9.69 5.72
CA ARG A 56 19.97 -9.04 6.25
C ARG A 56 19.71 -8.20 7.50
N SER A 57 18.47 -7.74 7.73
CA SER A 57 18.10 -7.03 8.96
C SER A 57 17.68 -7.97 10.09
N GLY A 58 17.80 -9.29 9.89
CA GLY A 58 17.47 -10.31 10.89
C GLY A 58 15.97 -10.61 11.01
N TYR A 59 15.13 -10.08 10.11
CA TYR A 59 13.70 -10.34 10.06
C TYR A 59 13.35 -11.24 8.88
N THR A 60 12.43 -12.19 9.10
CA THR A 60 11.75 -12.86 7.98
C THR A 60 10.62 -11.99 7.41
N PRO A 61 10.25 -12.15 6.12
CA PRO A 61 9.12 -11.43 5.52
C PRO A 61 7.82 -11.55 6.34
N SER A 62 7.47 -12.75 6.82
CA SER A 62 6.29 -12.98 7.66
C SER A 62 6.34 -12.20 8.97
N GLU A 63 7.48 -12.18 9.64
CA GLU A 63 7.67 -11.42 10.88
C GLU A 63 7.60 -9.92 10.66
N PHE A 64 8.13 -9.43 9.54
CA PHE A 64 8.03 -8.02 9.15
C PHE A 64 6.57 -7.61 8.96
N PHE A 65 5.81 -8.33 8.14
CA PHE A 65 4.40 -8.02 7.89
C PHE A 65 3.54 -8.19 9.14
N GLY A 66 3.80 -9.21 9.96
CA GLY A 66 3.16 -9.36 11.27
C GLY A 66 3.46 -8.17 12.19
N SER A 67 4.69 -7.65 12.17
CA SER A 67 5.09 -6.48 12.96
C SER A 67 4.43 -5.20 12.44
N VAL A 68 4.37 -4.99 11.12
CA VAL A 68 3.67 -3.85 10.51
C VAL A 68 2.19 -3.85 10.89
N ALA A 69 1.51 -5.00 10.79
CA ALA A 69 0.11 -5.13 11.20
C ALA A 69 -0.09 -4.79 12.69
N ALA A 70 0.82 -5.21 13.57
CA ALA A 70 0.79 -4.89 14.98
C ALA A 70 0.95 -3.38 15.23
N TRP A 71 1.93 -2.75 14.55
CA TRP A 71 2.17 -1.32 14.66
C TRP A 71 0.97 -0.50 14.18
N LEU A 72 0.33 -0.89 13.09
CA LEU A 72 -0.91 -0.26 12.63
C LEU A 72 -1.99 -0.32 13.72
N LEU A 73 -2.18 -1.47 14.36
CA LEU A 73 -3.14 -1.61 15.44
C LEU A 73 -2.79 -0.76 16.66
N TYR A 74 -1.53 -0.72 17.07
CA TYR A 74 -1.10 0.13 18.18
C TYR A 74 -1.43 1.59 17.90
N LEU A 75 -1.11 2.08 16.69
CA LEU A 75 -1.41 3.45 16.28
C LEU A 75 -2.92 3.71 16.24
N ILE A 76 -3.71 2.80 15.66
CA ILE A 76 -5.18 2.92 15.61
C ILE A 76 -5.73 3.08 17.03
N PHE A 77 -5.39 2.18 17.95
CA PHE A 77 -5.96 2.20 19.30
C PHE A 77 -5.49 3.39 20.13
N ILE A 78 -4.23 3.82 19.99
CA ILE A 78 -3.72 5.03 20.63
C ILE A 78 -4.51 6.25 20.13
N LEU A 79 -4.66 6.39 18.80
CA LEU A 79 -5.39 7.51 18.22
C LEU A 79 -6.89 7.45 18.57
N THR A 80 -7.49 6.26 18.63
CA THR A 80 -8.87 6.09 19.10
C THR A 80 -9.02 6.51 20.57
N ALA A 81 -8.05 6.18 21.43
CA ALA A 81 -8.06 6.65 22.82
C ALA A 81 -7.98 8.18 22.89
N VAL A 82 -7.17 8.81 22.05
CA VAL A 82 -7.09 10.29 21.93
C VAL A 82 -8.41 10.88 21.44
N ALA A 83 -9.02 10.30 20.41
CA ALA A 83 -10.32 10.74 19.90
C ALA A 83 -11.42 10.62 20.98
N TYR A 84 -11.45 9.52 21.71
CA TYR A 84 -12.36 9.31 22.83
C TYR A 84 -12.21 10.39 23.92
N LEU A 85 -10.97 10.71 24.32
CA LEU A 85 -10.72 11.78 25.28
C LEU A 85 -11.17 13.13 24.75
N ALA A 86 -10.91 13.42 23.47
CA ALA A 86 -11.32 14.67 22.85
C ALA A 86 -12.85 14.87 22.92
N VAL A 87 -13.64 13.85 22.56
CA VAL A 87 -15.11 13.90 22.71
C VAL A 87 -15.52 14.06 24.16
N SER A 88 -14.90 13.31 25.07
CA SER A 88 -15.23 13.33 26.50
C SER A 88 -15.05 14.70 27.16
N PHE A 89 -14.13 15.52 26.64
CA PHE A 89 -13.89 16.90 27.09
C PHE A 89 -14.54 17.97 26.19
N GLY A 90 -15.47 17.59 25.31
CA GLY A 90 -16.23 18.51 24.45
C GLY A 90 -15.47 19.04 23.23
N ARG A 91 -14.30 18.47 22.89
CA ARG A 91 -13.49 18.83 21.71
C ARG A 91 -13.80 17.93 20.52
N VAL A 92 -15.04 18.01 20.02
CA VAL A 92 -15.51 17.16 18.91
C VAL A 92 -14.67 17.34 17.64
N GLU A 93 -14.29 18.58 17.30
CA GLU A 93 -13.44 18.89 16.14
C GLU A 93 -12.09 18.14 16.16
N VAL A 94 -11.49 18.02 17.34
CA VAL A 94 -10.21 17.29 17.51
C VAL A 94 -10.43 15.79 17.30
N SER A 95 -11.54 15.25 17.80
CA SER A 95 -11.89 13.85 17.56
C SER A 95 -12.09 13.58 16.07
N GLU A 96 -12.84 14.42 15.37
CA GLU A 96 -13.07 14.29 13.93
C GLU A 96 -11.76 14.32 13.14
N TRP A 97 -10.88 15.28 13.46
CA TRP A 97 -9.55 15.37 12.85
C TRP A 97 -8.71 14.10 13.09
N VAL A 98 -8.68 13.58 14.32
CA VAL A 98 -7.96 12.32 14.64
C VAL A 98 -8.58 11.13 13.91
N THR A 99 -9.90 11.03 13.84
CA THR A 99 -10.56 9.94 13.09
C THR A 99 -10.30 10.02 11.60
N SER A 100 -10.20 11.24 11.03
CA SER A 100 -9.79 11.45 9.65
C SER A 100 -8.36 10.98 9.41
N ILE A 101 -7.43 11.25 10.33
CA ILE A 101 -6.05 10.74 10.26
C ILE A 101 -6.04 9.21 10.24
N ILE A 102 -6.83 8.57 11.11
CA ILE A 102 -6.95 7.11 11.14
C ILE A 102 -7.47 6.59 9.79
N ALA A 103 -8.51 7.20 9.24
CA ALA A 103 -9.11 6.77 7.98
C ALA A 103 -8.15 6.93 6.78
N VAL A 104 -7.50 8.10 6.65
CA VAL A 104 -6.66 8.43 5.50
C VAL A 104 -5.28 7.77 5.58
N TYR A 105 -4.62 7.80 6.74
CA TYR A 105 -3.23 7.35 6.82
C TYR A 105 -3.10 5.89 7.25
N LEU A 106 -3.94 5.40 8.17
CA LEU A 106 -3.82 4.01 8.65
C LEU A 106 -4.60 3.06 7.75
N PHE A 107 -5.92 3.27 7.60
CA PHE A 107 -6.72 2.43 6.69
C PHE A 107 -6.34 2.67 5.23
N GLY A 108 -6.05 3.90 4.85
CA GLY A 108 -5.57 4.23 3.51
C GLY A 108 -4.25 3.53 3.16
N PHE A 109 -3.30 3.44 4.10
CA PHE A 109 -2.07 2.67 3.89
C PHE A 109 -2.35 1.19 3.61
N VAL A 110 -3.29 0.58 4.33
CA VAL A 110 -3.69 -0.83 4.08
C VAL A 110 -4.32 -0.98 2.70
N LYS A 111 -5.22 -0.08 2.30
CA LYS A 111 -5.83 -0.09 0.96
C LYS A 111 -4.77 0.05 -0.13
N PHE A 112 -3.88 1.05 0.01
CA PHE A 112 -2.77 1.27 -0.90
C PHE A 112 -1.96 -0.02 -1.07
N PHE A 113 -1.55 -0.63 0.04
CA PHE A 113 -0.71 -1.81 0.02
C PHE A 113 -1.37 -3.01 -0.69
N ILE A 114 -2.64 -3.30 -0.36
CA ILE A 114 -3.40 -4.40 -0.98
C ILE A 114 -3.58 -4.15 -2.48
N ILE A 115 -4.00 -2.94 -2.85
CA ILE A 115 -4.25 -2.58 -4.25
C ILE A 115 -2.96 -2.60 -5.06
N SER A 116 -1.84 -2.10 -4.52
CA SER A 116 -0.56 -2.15 -5.21
C SER A 116 -0.07 -3.56 -5.45
N ILE A 117 -0.19 -4.47 -4.46
CA ILE A 117 0.20 -5.88 -4.65
C ILE A 117 -0.62 -6.50 -5.79
N ILE A 118 -1.95 -6.39 -5.73
CA ILE A 118 -2.82 -6.99 -6.74
C ILE A 118 -2.57 -6.34 -8.10
N GLY A 119 -2.48 -5.01 -8.15
CA GLY A 119 -2.24 -4.25 -9.37
C GLY A 119 -0.92 -4.62 -10.04
N PHE A 120 0.18 -4.73 -9.29
CA PHE A 120 1.47 -5.12 -9.88
C PHE A 120 1.45 -6.55 -10.42
N ILE A 121 0.82 -7.49 -9.70
CA ILE A 121 0.63 -8.87 -10.21
C ILE A 121 -0.15 -8.88 -11.53
N LEU A 122 -1.22 -8.08 -11.61
CA LEU A 122 -2.02 -7.98 -12.84
C LEU A 122 -1.23 -7.35 -13.99
N VAL A 123 -0.44 -6.32 -13.72
CA VAL A 123 0.43 -5.69 -14.73
C VAL A 123 1.46 -6.67 -15.26
N ASP A 124 2.11 -7.43 -14.38
CA ASP A 124 3.10 -8.43 -14.78
C ASP A 124 2.47 -9.51 -15.68
N GLY A 125 1.32 -10.05 -15.27
CA GLY A 125 0.59 -11.01 -16.07
C GLY A 125 0.15 -10.46 -17.42
N PHE A 126 -0.32 -9.21 -17.46
CA PHE A 126 -0.76 -8.55 -18.69
C PHE A 126 0.39 -8.28 -19.67
N VAL A 127 1.51 -7.73 -19.18
CA VAL A 127 2.70 -7.44 -20.00
C VAL A 127 3.30 -8.74 -20.54
N GLU A 128 3.37 -9.79 -19.72
CA GLU A 128 3.89 -11.08 -20.15
C GLU A 128 2.97 -11.77 -21.17
N TYR A 129 1.65 -11.61 -21.04
CA TYR A 129 0.70 -12.06 -22.05
C TYR A 129 0.92 -11.35 -23.40
N ILE A 130 1.10 -10.02 -23.39
CA ILE A 130 1.42 -9.25 -24.61
C ILE A 130 2.73 -9.75 -25.21
N TYR A 131 3.76 -9.91 -24.38
CA TYR A 131 5.08 -10.35 -24.83
C TYR A 131 4.98 -11.71 -25.54
N LYS A 132 4.38 -12.71 -24.88
CA LYS A 132 4.19 -14.06 -25.43
C LYS A 132 3.38 -14.08 -26.72
N GLY A 133 2.33 -13.27 -26.81
CA GLY A 133 1.52 -13.14 -28.04
C GLY A 133 2.28 -12.48 -29.20
N ALA A 134 3.20 -11.56 -28.90
CA ALA A 134 3.92 -10.76 -29.88
C ALA A 134 5.28 -11.35 -30.32
N LEU A 135 5.81 -12.36 -29.60
CA LEU A 135 7.00 -13.12 -29.97
C LEU A 135 6.95 -13.71 -31.40
N SER A 136 5.76 -13.88 -31.98
CA SER A 136 5.59 -14.32 -33.37
C SER A 136 6.00 -13.28 -34.43
N ARG A 137 6.27 -12.02 -34.06
CA ARG A 137 6.48 -10.91 -35.01
C ARG A 137 7.89 -10.30 -35.03
N ASN A 138 8.52 -9.98 -33.89
CA ASN A 138 9.91 -9.50 -33.78
C ASN A 138 10.33 -9.25 -32.29
N GLU A 139 11.23 -10.06 -31.72
CA GLU A 139 11.66 -9.89 -30.31
C GLU A 139 12.33 -8.55 -30.01
N ALA A 140 13.10 -8.02 -30.97
CA ALA A 140 13.93 -6.82 -30.77
C ALA A 140 13.10 -5.55 -30.48
N VAL A 141 11.84 -5.52 -30.90
CA VAL A 141 10.95 -4.34 -30.77
C VAL A 141 9.90 -4.56 -29.69
N VAL A 142 9.44 -5.80 -29.53
CA VAL A 142 8.43 -6.15 -28.52
C VAL A 142 8.99 -6.02 -27.10
N GLY A 143 10.26 -6.37 -26.87
CA GLY A 143 10.89 -6.26 -25.56
C GLY A 143 10.86 -4.86 -24.95
N PRO A 144 11.45 -3.85 -25.60
CA PRO A 144 11.43 -2.47 -25.11
C PRO A 144 10.00 -1.93 -24.91
N VAL A 145 9.10 -2.16 -25.87
CA VAL A 145 7.70 -1.70 -25.79
C VAL A 145 6.97 -2.31 -24.59
N ALA A 146 7.15 -3.60 -24.33
CA ALA A 146 6.55 -4.29 -23.18
C ALA A 146 7.02 -3.69 -21.85
N GLU A 147 8.32 -3.38 -21.74
CA GLU A 147 8.87 -2.73 -20.54
C GLU A 147 8.33 -1.31 -20.34
N TYR A 148 8.19 -0.53 -21.41
CA TYR A 148 7.56 0.80 -21.33
C TYR A 148 6.11 0.72 -20.85
N ILE A 149 5.33 -0.22 -21.40
CA ILE A 149 3.95 -0.46 -20.97
C ILE A 149 3.90 -0.84 -19.48
N ARG A 150 4.82 -1.70 -19.02
CA ARG A 150 4.92 -2.08 -17.60
C ARG A 150 5.12 -0.87 -16.70
N ILE A 151 6.07 0.02 -17.04
CA ILE A 151 6.35 1.23 -16.25
C ILE A 151 5.12 2.13 -16.17
N ILE A 152 4.43 2.36 -17.29
CA ILE A 152 3.20 3.18 -17.32
C ILE A 152 2.13 2.57 -16.42
N LEU A 153 1.89 1.26 -16.56
CA LEU A 153 0.85 0.59 -15.80
C LEU A 153 1.17 0.55 -14.29
N TYR A 154 2.43 0.40 -13.91
CA TYR A 154 2.83 0.54 -12.51
C TYR A 154 2.55 1.94 -11.96
N LEU A 155 2.85 3.00 -12.72
CA LEU A 155 2.54 4.37 -12.32
C LEU A 155 1.03 4.57 -12.14
N VAL A 156 0.22 4.04 -13.05
CA VAL A 156 -1.26 4.06 -12.95
C VAL A 156 -1.72 3.33 -11.69
N VAL A 157 -1.21 2.11 -11.44
CA VAL A 157 -1.54 1.32 -10.24
C VAL A 157 -1.16 2.06 -8.97
N VAL A 158 0.03 2.67 -8.89
CA VAL A 158 0.46 3.44 -7.72
C VAL A 158 -0.46 4.64 -7.48
N THR A 159 -0.75 5.41 -8.54
CA THR A 159 -1.60 6.60 -8.44
C THR A 159 -3.01 6.23 -8.00
N PHE A 160 -3.58 5.19 -8.61
CA PHE A 160 -4.88 4.63 -8.23
C PHE A 160 -4.88 4.12 -6.78
N ALA A 161 -3.87 3.37 -6.37
CA ALA A 161 -3.77 2.85 -5.00
C ALA A 161 -3.69 3.99 -3.97
N LEU A 162 -2.96 5.07 -4.27
CA LEU A 162 -2.85 6.25 -3.40
C LEU A 162 -4.20 6.98 -3.30
N GLU A 163 -4.89 7.14 -4.41
CA GLU A 163 -6.22 7.75 -4.47
C GLU A 163 -7.25 6.96 -3.66
N GLN A 164 -7.28 5.64 -3.83
CA GLN A 164 -8.13 4.74 -3.02
C GLN A 164 -7.72 4.74 -1.53
N GLY A 165 -6.45 5.02 -1.25
CA GLY A 165 -5.94 5.29 0.09
C GLY A 165 -6.47 6.59 0.71
N GLY A 166 -7.17 7.43 -0.04
CA GLY A 166 -7.66 8.73 0.43
C GLY A 166 -6.60 9.83 0.39
N ILE A 167 -5.43 9.56 -0.19
CA ILE A 167 -4.40 10.58 -0.42
C ILE A 167 -4.81 11.39 -1.65
N ASN A 168 -4.76 12.72 -1.56
CA ASN A 168 -5.00 13.57 -2.71
C ASN A 168 -3.84 13.42 -3.71
N VAL A 169 -4.11 12.72 -4.81
CA VAL A 169 -3.15 12.50 -5.89
C VAL A 169 -3.21 13.55 -6.99
N THR A 170 -4.02 14.60 -6.88
CA THR A 170 -4.24 15.57 -7.96
C THR A 170 -2.94 16.16 -8.52
N THR A 171 -1.99 16.50 -7.65
CA THR A 171 -0.68 17.02 -8.08
C THR A 171 0.12 15.93 -8.81
N LEU A 172 0.15 14.72 -8.26
CA LEU A 172 0.84 13.58 -8.87
C LEU A 172 0.22 13.24 -10.24
N SER A 173 -1.10 13.12 -10.33
CA SER A 173 -1.80 12.80 -11.58
C SER A 173 -1.63 13.89 -12.63
N SER A 174 -1.61 15.16 -12.24
CA SER A 174 -1.34 16.28 -13.14
C SER A 174 0.08 16.22 -13.72
N MET A 175 1.06 15.78 -12.95
CA MET A 175 2.45 15.59 -13.41
C MET A 175 2.63 14.30 -14.23
N LEU A 176 1.93 13.22 -13.86
CA LEU A 176 2.03 11.93 -14.54
C LEU A 176 1.26 11.88 -15.85
N THR A 177 0.20 12.67 -16.01
CA THR A 177 -0.64 12.66 -17.21
C THR A 177 0.17 13.00 -18.48
N PRO A 178 0.95 14.08 -18.53
CA PRO A 178 1.82 14.37 -19.68
C PRO A 178 2.85 13.27 -19.96
N ILE A 179 3.45 12.70 -18.91
CA ILE A 179 4.43 11.60 -19.03
C ILE A 179 3.77 10.37 -19.65
N THR A 180 2.57 10.04 -19.21
CA THR A 180 1.79 8.89 -19.68
C THR A 180 1.42 9.04 -21.15
N TRP A 181 0.91 10.22 -21.56
CA TRP A 181 0.63 10.50 -22.96
C TRP A 181 1.88 10.53 -23.82
N GLY A 182 2.98 11.11 -23.32
CA GLY A 182 4.27 11.12 -24.02
C GLY A 182 4.80 9.71 -24.29
N LEU A 183 4.76 8.84 -23.28
CA LEU A 183 5.15 7.44 -23.44
C LEU A 183 4.19 6.66 -24.36
N ALA A 184 2.87 6.91 -24.27
CA ALA A 184 1.90 6.28 -25.16
C ALA A 184 2.15 6.64 -26.64
N VAL A 185 2.41 7.91 -26.93
CA VAL A 185 2.77 8.37 -28.28
C VAL A 185 4.06 7.71 -28.76
N ALA A 186 5.08 7.60 -27.90
CA ALA A 186 6.34 6.95 -28.25
C ALA A 186 6.13 5.48 -28.65
N VAL A 187 5.32 4.73 -27.91
CA VAL A 187 4.97 3.34 -28.23
C VAL A 187 4.25 3.25 -29.58
N VAL A 188 3.25 4.11 -29.82
CA VAL A 188 2.50 4.12 -31.09
C VAL A 188 3.43 4.46 -32.27
N ALA A 189 4.32 5.44 -32.12
CA ALA A 189 5.26 5.82 -33.16
C ALA A 189 6.22 4.67 -33.52
N VAL A 190 6.76 3.96 -32.53
CA VAL A 190 7.62 2.78 -32.75
C VAL A 190 6.86 1.69 -33.52
N LEU A 191 5.61 1.41 -33.13
CA LEU A 191 4.78 0.41 -33.81
C LEU A 191 4.48 0.78 -35.27
N ILE A 192 4.23 2.06 -35.55
CA ILE A 192 4.01 2.55 -36.93
C ILE A 192 5.29 2.42 -37.77
N LEU A 193 6.45 2.84 -37.23
CA LEU A 193 7.73 2.74 -37.93
C LEU A 193 8.09 1.28 -38.27
N GLU A 194 7.84 0.36 -37.34
CA GLU A 194 8.01 -1.09 -37.57
C GLU A 194 7.09 -1.60 -38.70
N ALA A 195 5.82 -1.16 -38.71
CA ALA A 195 4.85 -1.56 -39.71
C ALA A 195 5.20 -1.04 -41.12
N LEU A 196 5.78 0.15 -41.22
CA LEU A 196 6.25 0.72 -42.47
C LEU A 196 7.50 0.01 -43.01
N LYS A 197 8.41 -0.42 -42.14
CA LYS A 197 9.65 -1.14 -42.54
C LYS A 197 9.40 -2.55 -43.07
N LYS A 198 8.25 -3.14 -42.75
CA LYS A 198 7.81 -4.47 -43.23
C LYS A 198 7.02 -4.43 -44.55
N ARG A 199 6.69 -3.24 -45.07
CA ARG A 199 6.18 -3.05 -46.43
C ARG A 199 7.33 -2.79 -47.40
#